data_AF-A0AAN4WUX3-F1
#
_entry.id   AF-A0AAN4WUX3-F1
#
_cell.length_a   1.000
_cell.length_b   1.000
_cell.length_c   1.000
_cell.angle_alpha   90.00
_cell.angle_beta   90.00
_cell.angle_gamma   90.00
#
_symmetry.space_group_name_H-M   'P 1'
#
loop_
_entity.id
_entity.type
_entity.pdbx_description
1 polymer ?
#
loop_
_entity_poly.entity_id
_entity_poly.type
_entity_poly.pdbx_seq_one_letter_code
_entity_poly.pdbx_strand_id
1 'polypeptide(L)'
;MIDLHYWTTPNGHKITMFLEEAALPYRVLPVNIGRGEQFQPDFLRIAPNNRIPAIVDHAPTGGGEPISVFESGAILLYLADKTGKFVPQDLRGRTGALQWLFWQMGGLGPMAGQNHHFTQYAPEPIAYAIDRYVKETGRLYGVLDKHLSDGREYIAGTYSIADMACYPWIVPHERQRQNLNDFPHLAQWFERIRERPATVRAYDLVQRINTAPTVDEDAKKVLFGQDASTVRR
;
A
#
# COMPACT_ATOMS: atom_id res chain seq x y z
N MET A 1 -8.77 -4.13 -19.74
CA MET A 1 -9.50 -3.69 -18.52
C MET A 1 -8.84 -4.38 -17.34
N ILE A 2 -8.60 -3.67 -16.24
CA ILE A 2 -7.95 -4.23 -15.04
C ILE A 2 -9.01 -4.70 -14.05
N ASP A 3 -8.96 -5.97 -13.65
CA ASP A 3 -9.66 -6.41 -12.44
C ASP A 3 -8.73 -6.20 -11.24
N LEU A 4 -9.21 -5.50 -10.21
CA LEU A 4 -8.47 -5.22 -8.99
C LEU A 4 -9.13 -5.94 -7.81
N HIS A 5 -8.45 -6.97 -7.30
CA HIS A 5 -8.82 -7.63 -6.04
C HIS A 5 -8.35 -6.78 -4.85
N TYR A 6 -9.30 -6.21 -4.11
CA TYR A 6 -9.06 -5.08 -3.21
C TYR A 6 -9.73 -5.23 -1.86
N TRP A 7 -9.06 -4.65 -0.85
CA TRP A 7 -9.66 -4.31 0.43
C TRP A 7 -9.15 -2.95 0.91
N THR A 8 -9.90 -2.28 1.78
CA THR A 8 -9.65 -0.90 2.26
C THR A 8 -8.47 -0.85 3.24
N THR A 9 -7.26 -1.09 2.72
CA THR A 9 -6.00 -1.12 3.46
C THR A 9 -4.97 -0.23 2.77
N PRO A 10 -3.89 0.17 3.47
CA PRO A 10 -2.80 0.92 2.85
C PRO A 10 -2.27 0.27 1.56
N ASN A 11 -2.07 -1.05 1.53
CA ASN A 11 -1.57 -1.73 0.34
C ASN A 11 -2.57 -1.71 -0.83
N GLY A 12 -3.88 -1.83 -0.55
CA GLY A 12 -4.92 -1.71 -1.57
C GLY A 12 -4.98 -0.30 -2.17
N HIS A 13 -4.88 0.73 -1.33
CA HIS A 13 -4.95 2.13 -1.77
C HIS A 13 -3.83 2.55 -2.73
N LYS A 14 -2.65 1.94 -2.63
CA LYS A 14 -1.56 2.18 -3.61
C LYS A 14 -2.04 1.98 -5.04
N ILE A 15 -2.83 0.93 -5.27
CA ILE A 15 -3.24 0.53 -6.62
C ILE A 15 -4.40 1.36 -7.12
N THR A 16 -5.39 1.65 -6.26
CA THR A 16 -6.48 2.57 -6.63
C THR A 16 -5.96 3.97 -6.92
N MET A 17 -4.98 4.47 -6.16
CA MET A 17 -4.32 5.76 -6.44
C MET A 17 -3.67 5.75 -7.83
N PHE A 18 -2.93 4.68 -8.18
CA PHE A 18 -2.34 4.56 -9.51
C PHE A 18 -3.41 4.57 -10.60
N LEU A 19 -4.45 3.72 -10.47
CA LEU A 19 -5.48 3.56 -11.50
C LEU A 19 -6.26 4.86 -11.74
N GLU A 20 -6.57 5.59 -10.66
CA GLU A 20 -7.24 6.90 -10.72
C GLU A 20 -6.35 8.00 -11.34
N GLU A 21 -5.04 7.99 -11.07
CA GLU A 21 -4.08 8.93 -11.65
C GLU A 21 -3.82 8.64 -13.14
N ALA A 22 -3.74 7.35 -13.49
CA ALA A 22 -3.52 6.92 -14.86
C ALA A 22 -4.78 7.05 -15.73
N ALA A 23 -5.95 7.24 -15.12
CA ALA A 23 -7.27 7.14 -15.74
C ALA A 23 -7.47 5.79 -16.46
N LEU A 24 -6.95 4.72 -15.87
CA LEU A 24 -7.10 3.37 -16.42
C LEU A 24 -8.46 2.80 -16.05
N PRO A 25 -9.23 2.23 -17.00
CA PRO A 25 -10.48 1.53 -16.67
C PRO A 25 -10.21 0.28 -15.83
N TYR A 26 -10.86 0.20 -14.68
CA TYR A 26 -10.74 -0.95 -13.78
C TYR A 26 -12.08 -1.32 -13.14
N ARG A 27 -12.19 -2.57 -12.74
CA ARG A 27 -13.28 -3.11 -11.94
C ARG A 27 -12.73 -3.52 -10.58
N VAL A 28 -13.38 -3.07 -9.51
CA VAL A 28 -13.03 -3.49 -8.15
C VAL A 28 -13.75 -4.80 -7.81
N LEU A 29 -12.99 -5.78 -7.35
CA LEU A 29 -13.45 -7.05 -6.83
C LEU A 29 -13.08 -7.10 -5.34
N PRO A 30 -14.03 -6.81 -4.42
CA PRO A 30 -13.74 -6.86 -2.99
C PRO A 30 -13.26 -8.25 -2.55
N VAL A 31 -12.25 -8.29 -1.69
CA VAL A 31 -11.78 -9.50 -1.00
C VAL A 31 -11.74 -9.19 0.49
N ASN A 32 -12.77 -9.62 1.22
CA ASN A 32 -12.90 -9.35 2.65
C ASN A 32 -11.91 -10.19 3.46
N ILE A 33 -10.76 -9.57 3.73
CA ILE A 33 -9.66 -10.24 4.44
C ILE A 33 -9.97 -10.56 5.91
N GLY A 34 -10.95 -9.87 6.50
CA GLY A 34 -11.46 -10.16 7.85
C GLY A 34 -12.37 -11.38 7.90
N ARG A 35 -12.80 -11.90 6.74
CA ARG A 35 -13.64 -13.10 6.62
C ARG A 35 -12.96 -14.27 5.92
N GLY A 36 -11.68 -14.13 5.57
CA GLY A 36 -10.90 -15.22 5.01
C GLY A 36 -11.08 -15.43 3.51
N GLU A 37 -11.68 -14.47 2.79
CA GLU A 37 -11.89 -14.58 1.33
C GLU A 37 -10.57 -14.70 0.55
N GLN A 38 -9.46 -14.21 1.11
CA GLN A 38 -8.11 -14.36 0.57
C GLN A 38 -7.59 -15.81 0.57
N PHE A 39 -8.31 -16.75 1.18
CA PHE A 39 -7.99 -18.18 1.17
C PHE A 39 -8.86 -18.98 0.20
N GLN A 40 -9.78 -18.32 -0.52
CA GLN A 40 -10.61 -19.02 -1.51
C GLN A 40 -9.76 -19.48 -2.70
N PRO A 41 -9.99 -20.68 -3.25
CA PRO A 41 -9.17 -21.24 -4.34
C PRO A 41 -9.02 -20.31 -5.54
N ASP A 42 -10.09 -19.61 -5.92
CA ASP A 42 -10.08 -18.68 -7.06
C ASP A 42 -9.14 -17.49 -6.83
N PHE A 43 -9.07 -16.97 -5.60
CA PHE A 43 -8.13 -15.90 -5.26
C PHE A 43 -6.69 -16.42 -5.19
N LEU A 44 -6.48 -17.62 -4.61
CA LEU A 44 -5.15 -18.23 -4.48
C LEU A 44 -4.50 -18.55 -5.84
N ARG A 45 -5.30 -18.82 -6.89
CA ARG A 45 -4.81 -18.93 -8.27
C ARG A 45 -4.17 -17.64 -8.80
N ILE A 46 -4.58 -16.49 -8.27
CA ILE A 46 -4.08 -15.16 -8.67
C ILE A 46 -2.96 -14.71 -7.73
N ALA A 47 -3.16 -14.89 -6.42
CA ALA A 47 -2.25 -14.45 -5.36
C ALA A 47 -2.01 -15.60 -4.36
N PRO A 48 -1.03 -16.48 -4.63
CA PRO A 48 -0.76 -17.64 -3.77
C PRO A 48 -0.24 -17.23 -2.38
N ASN A 49 0.24 -15.99 -2.23
CA ASN A 49 0.61 -15.40 -0.94
C ASN A 49 -0.60 -14.97 -0.10
N ASN A 50 -1.85 -15.30 -0.51
CA ASN A 50 -3.10 -15.02 0.22
C ASN A 50 -3.24 -13.56 0.71
N ARG A 51 -2.67 -12.60 -0.03
CA ARG A 51 -2.68 -11.19 0.33
C ARG A 51 -3.18 -10.33 -0.81
N ILE A 52 -4.03 -9.37 -0.47
CA ILE A 52 -4.36 -8.23 -1.32
C ILE A 52 -3.25 -7.17 -1.26
N PRO A 53 -3.15 -6.30 -2.27
CA PRO A 53 -3.87 -6.32 -3.54
C PRO A 53 -3.35 -7.39 -4.51
N ALA A 54 -4.22 -7.76 -5.46
CA ALA A 54 -3.86 -8.50 -6.66
C ALA A 54 -4.62 -7.92 -7.85
N ILE A 55 -4.08 -8.04 -9.06
CA ILE A 55 -4.76 -7.65 -10.29
C ILE A 55 -4.79 -8.76 -11.32
N VAL A 56 -5.76 -8.72 -12.22
CA VAL A 56 -5.75 -9.43 -13.50
C VAL A 56 -5.90 -8.41 -14.61
N ASP A 57 -4.91 -8.36 -15.50
CA ASP A 57 -4.97 -7.57 -16.72
C ASP A 57 -5.44 -8.42 -17.89
N HIS A 58 -6.68 -8.18 -18.32
CA HIS A 58 -7.31 -8.89 -19.44
C HIS A 58 -6.89 -8.37 -20.81
N ALA A 59 -6.07 -7.31 -20.88
CA ALA A 59 -5.61 -6.73 -22.14
C ALA A 59 -4.13 -6.34 -22.02
N PRO A 60 -3.21 -7.30 -21.82
CA PRO A 60 -1.79 -7.03 -21.68
C PRO A 60 -1.21 -6.38 -22.93
N THR A 61 -0.23 -5.49 -22.74
CA THR A 61 0.49 -4.89 -23.85
C THR A 61 1.22 -5.99 -24.64
N GLY A 62 0.96 -6.07 -25.94
CA GLY A 62 1.47 -7.15 -26.80
C GLY A 62 0.48 -8.29 -27.08
N GLY A 63 -0.71 -8.26 -26.46
CA GLY A 63 -1.73 -9.30 -26.62
C GLY A 63 -1.41 -10.59 -25.83
N GLY A 64 -2.23 -11.62 -26.02
CA GLY A 64 -2.10 -12.91 -25.33
C GLY A 64 -3.06 -13.08 -24.15
N GLU A 65 -2.81 -14.12 -23.36
CA GLU A 65 -3.63 -14.50 -22.20
C GLU A 65 -3.56 -13.45 -21.08
N PRO A 66 -4.59 -13.36 -20.21
CA PRO A 66 -4.59 -12.44 -19.08
C PRO A 66 -3.37 -12.62 -18.15
N ILE A 67 -2.84 -11.51 -17.63
CA ILE A 67 -1.70 -11.51 -16.70
C ILE A 67 -2.19 -11.23 -15.28
N SER A 68 -1.96 -12.16 -14.36
CA SER A 68 -2.18 -11.98 -12.92
C SER A 68 -0.92 -11.45 -12.23
N VAL A 69 -1.05 -10.41 -11.39
CA VAL A 69 0.06 -9.83 -10.62
C VAL A 69 -0.37 -9.62 -9.17
N PHE A 70 0.41 -10.16 -8.23
CA PHE A 70 0.30 -9.88 -6.79
C PHE A 70 1.55 -9.13 -6.30
N GLU A 71 1.57 -8.72 -5.03
CA GLU A 71 2.54 -7.76 -4.45
C GLU A 71 2.36 -6.32 -4.95
N SER A 72 1.98 -5.42 -4.04
CA SER A 72 1.64 -4.04 -4.41
C SER A 72 2.77 -3.27 -5.13
N GLY A 73 4.04 -3.53 -4.80
CA GLY A 73 5.18 -2.93 -5.50
C GLY A 73 5.34 -3.45 -6.93
N ALA A 74 5.14 -4.76 -7.15
CA ALA A 74 5.17 -5.36 -8.48
C ALA A 74 4.01 -4.87 -9.34
N ILE A 75 2.80 -4.75 -8.76
CA ILE A 75 1.62 -4.21 -9.46
C ILE A 75 1.86 -2.75 -9.88
N LEU A 76 2.37 -1.90 -8.98
CA LEU A 76 2.70 -0.50 -9.30
C LEU A 76 3.70 -0.41 -10.46
N LEU A 77 4.76 -1.22 -10.41
CA LEU A 77 5.78 -1.24 -11.46
C LEU A 77 5.21 -1.75 -12.80
N TYR A 78 4.42 -2.82 -12.76
CA TYR A 78 3.74 -3.36 -13.93
C TYR A 78 2.83 -2.33 -14.60
N LEU A 79 1.99 -1.64 -13.83
CA LEU A 79 1.09 -0.62 -14.36
C LEU A 79 1.86 0.61 -14.86
N ALA A 80 2.94 0.99 -14.19
CA ALA A 80 3.83 2.07 -14.63
C ALA A 80 4.46 1.75 -15.99
N ASP A 81 5.00 0.54 -16.16
CA ASP A 81 5.61 0.10 -17.42
C ASP A 81 4.56 -0.09 -18.52
N LYS A 82 3.38 -0.62 -18.19
CA LYS A 82 2.26 -0.76 -19.14
C LYS A 82 1.80 0.60 -19.70
N THR A 83 1.78 1.64 -18.86
CA THR A 83 1.26 2.96 -19.23
C THR A 83 2.32 3.96 -19.66
N GLY A 84 3.59 3.68 -19.36
CA GLY A 84 4.68 4.65 -19.48
C GLY A 84 4.58 5.84 -18.50
N LYS A 85 3.80 5.70 -17.41
CA LYS A 85 3.52 6.80 -16.45
C LYS A 85 4.11 6.53 -15.08
N PHE A 86 4.32 7.62 -14.31
CA PHE A 86 4.66 7.60 -12.87
C PHE A 86 5.95 6.88 -12.48
N VAL A 87 6.82 6.61 -13.44
CA VAL A 87 8.21 6.23 -13.23
C VAL A 87 9.06 6.85 -14.34
N PRO A 88 10.17 7.53 -14.02
CA PRO A 88 11.07 8.04 -15.06
C PRO A 88 11.62 6.90 -15.93
N GLN A 89 11.90 7.20 -17.20
CA GLN A 89 12.36 6.22 -18.17
C GLN A 89 13.90 6.22 -18.32
N ASP A 90 14.56 7.32 -17.95
CA ASP A 90 16.01 7.34 -17.88
C ASP A 90 16.51 6.54 -16.67
N LEU A 91 17.69 5.91 -16.82
CA LEU A 91 18.22 5.01 -15.80
C LEU A 91 18.37 5.70 -14.44
N ARG A 92 18.78 6.97 -14.40
CA ARG A 92 19.05 7.69 -13.15
C ARG A 92 17.74 7.99 -12.41
N GLY A 93 16.76 8.58 -13.09
CA GLY A 93 15.44 8.86 -12.52
C GLY A 93 14.71 7.58 -12.11
N ARG A 94 14.73 6.54 -12.96
CA ARG A 94 14.12 5.25 -12.66
C ARG A 94 14.72 4.61 -11.43
N THR A 95 16.05 4.61 -11.32
CA THR A 95 16.76 4.07 -10.15
C THR A 95 16.36 4.82 -8.88
N GLY A 96 16.23 6.15 -8.94
CA GLY A 96 15.76 6.96 -7.82
C GLY A 96 14.36 6.56 -7.35
N ALA A 97 13.39 6.45 -8.27
CA ALA A 97 12.03 6.04 -7.93
C ALA A 97 11.97 4.61 -7.38
N LEU A 98 12.67 3.66 -8.02
CA LEU A 98 12.66 2.26 -7.60
C LEU A 98 13.34 2.06 -6.23
N GLN A 99 14.43 2.77 -5.95
CA GLN A 99 15.09 2.70 -4.64
C GLN A 99 14.09 2.99 -3.51
N TRP A 100 13.27 4.03 -3.67
CA TRP A 100 12.27 4.40 -2.67
C TRP A 100 11.04 3.49 -2.66
N LEU A 101 10.63 2.97 -3.82
CA LEU A 101 9.60 1.92 -3.87
C LEU A 101 10.04 0.68 -3.08
N PHE A 102 11.28 0.22 -3.26
CA PHE A 102 11.79 -0.93 -2.51
C PHE A 102 12.07 -0.61 -1.03
N TRP A 103 12.50 0.62 -0.70
CA TRP A 103 12.57 1.10 0.69
C TRP A 103 11.20 1.05 1.37
N GLN A 104 10.13 1.44 0.66
CA GLN A 104 8.76 1.34 1.18
C GLN A 104 8.39 -0.12 1.44
N MET A 105 8.74 -1.02 0.52
CA MET A 105 8.35 -2.42 0.58
C MET A 105 9.15 -3.25 1.60
N GLY A 106 10.42 -2.91 1.85
CA GLY A 106 11.25 -3.55 2.85
C GLY A 106 11.29 -2.87 4.22
N GLY A 107 10.88 -1.59 4.30
CA GLY A 107 10.99 -0.75 5.49
C GLY A 107 9.66 -0.19 5.96
N LEU A 108 9.22 0.93 5.38
CA LEU A 108 8.05 1.70 5.84
C LEU A 108 6.80 0.83 6.04
N GLY A 109 6.41 0.06 5.02
CA GLY A 109 5.20 -0.77 5.10
C GLY A 109 5.28 -1.86 6.17
N PRO A 110 6.27 -2.78 6.10
CA PRO A 110 6.40 -3.84 7.09
C PRO A 110 6.51 -3.34 8.52
N MET A 111 7.31 -2.30 8.79
CA MET A 111 7.52 -1.79 10.15
C MET A 111 6.29 -1.08 10.70
N ALA A 112 5.59 -0.28 9.89
CA ALA A 112 4.31 0.31 10.28
C ALA A 112 3.22 -0.75 10.49
N GLY A 113 3.27 -1.87 9.75
CA GLY A 113 2.41 -3.03 9.98
C GLY A 113 2.63 -3.66 11.36
N GLN A 114 3.89 -3.81 11.78
CA GLN A 114 4.21 -4.28 13.13
C GLN A 114 3.77 -3.27 14.20
N ASN A 115 3.98 -1.97 13.96
CA ASN A 115 3.47 -0.92 14.84
C ASN A 115 1.96 -1.06 15.03
N HIS A 116 1.17 -1.15 13.95
CA HIS A 116 -0.28 -1.36 14.04
C HIS A 116 -0.62 -2.62 14.85
N HIS A 117 0.07 -3.75 14.62
CA HIS A 117 -0.18 -4.98 15.35
C HIS A 117 0.00 -4.80 16.85
N PHE A 118 1.18 -4.36 17.31
CA PHE A 118 1.48 -4.26 18.73
C PHE A 118 0.75 -3.11 19.44
N THR A 119 0.37 -2.05 18.74
CA THR A 119 -0.33 -0.90 19.35
C THR A 119 -1.84 -1.07 19.42
N GLN A 120 -2.46 -1.89 18.56
CA GLN A 120 -3.91 -1.91 18.39
C GLN A 120 -4.53 -3.31 18.42
N TYR A 121 -3.79 -4.36 18.04
CA TYR A 121 -4.38 -5.67 17.77
C TYR A 121 -3.83 -6.80 18.64
N ALA A 122 -2.61 -6.67 19.17
CA ALA A 122 -2.04 -7.65 20.07
C ALA A 122 -2.99 -7.89 21.27
N PRO A 123 -3.22 -9.16 21.66
CA PRO A 123 -4.18 -9.49 22.72
C PRO A 123 -3.77 -8.91 24.07
N GLU A 124 -2.47 -8.73 24.29
CA GLU A 124 -1.89 -8.14 25.49
C GLU A 124 -0.86 -7.06 25.11
N PRO A 125 -0.77 -5.97 25.88
CA PRO A 125 0.21 -4.91 25.61
C PRO A 125 1.63 -5.38 25.95
N ILE A 126 2.52 -5.37 24.95
CA ILE A 126 3.94 -5.72 25.11
C ILE A 126 4.76 -4.45 24.99
N ALA A 127 5.12 -3.84 26.13
CA ALA A 127 5.76 -2.52 26.19
C ALA A 127 7.00 -2.40 25.29
N TYR A 128 7.89 -3.39 25.33
CA TYR A 128 9.10 -3.41 24.49
C TYR A 128 8.78 -3.43 22.99
N ALA A 129 7.82 -4.26 22.56
CA ALA A 129 7.46 -4.35 21.15
C ALA A 129 6.79 -3.06 20.66
N ILE A 130 5.88 -2.50 21.47
CA ILE A 130 5.25 -1.19 21.20
C ILE A 130 6.33 -0.12 21.03
N ASP A 131 7.23 0.04 22.01
CA ASP A 131 8.29 1.04 21.96
C ASP A 131 9.19 0.86 20.74
N ARG A 132 9.62 -0.37 20.46
CA ARG A 132 10.46 -0.70 19.30
C ARG A 132 9.83 -0.27 17.98
N TYR A 133 8.57 -0.64 17.73
CA TYR A 133 7.94 -0.39 16.43
C TYR A 133 7.39 1.03 16.28
N VAL A 134 7.01 1.69 17.38
CA VAL A 134 6.70 3.14 17.37
C VAL A 134 7.97 3.94 17.03
N LYS A 135 9.11 3.64 17.67
CA LYS A 135 10.39 4.31 17.38
C LYS A 135 10.89 4.03 15.97
N GLU A 136 10.81 2.79 15.49
CA GLU A 136 11.23 2.47 14.12
C GLU A 136 10.33 3.15 13.07
N THR A 137 9.02 3.25 13.31
CA THR A 137 8.12 4.02 12.45
C THR A 137 8.52 5.50 12.41
N GLY A 138 8.77 6.12 13.58
CA GLY A 138 9.23 7.51 13.66
C GLY A 138 10.59 7.73 12.99
N ARG A 139 11.52 6.76 13.09
CA ARG A 139 12.80 6.81 12.36
C ARG A 139 12.58 6.82 10.84
N LEU A 140 11.67 5.99 10.33
CA LEU A 140 11.34 5.92 8.90
C LEU A 140 10.66 7.21 8.41
N TYR A 141 9.81 7.83 9.23
CA TYR A 141 9.26 9.16 8.97
C TYR A 141 10.38 10.21 8.88
N GLY A 142 11.31 10.21 9.84
CA GLY A 142 12.48 11.10 9.83
C GLY A 142 13.40 10.90 8.62
N VAL A 143 13.55 9.67 8.13
CA VAL A 143 14.29 9.39 6.88
C VAL A 143 13.62 10.04 5.68
N LEU A 144 12.30 9.88 5.56
CA LEU A 144 11.54 10.45 4.44
C LEU A 144 11.47 11.98 4.52
N ASP A 145 11.26 12.54 5.71
CA ASP A 145 11.31 13.99 5.96
C ASP A 145 12.67 14.59 5.57
N LYS A 146 13.75 13.95 6.02
CA LYS A 146 15.11 14.39 5.67
C LYS A 146 15.35 14.32 4.16
N HIS A 147 14.87 13.27 3.49
CA HIS A 147 14.97 13.15 2.04
C HIS A 147 14.25 14.27 1.30
N LEU A 148 13.07 14.67 1.79
CA LEU A 148 12.25 15.76 1.24
C LEU A 148 12.79 17.17 1.59
N SER A 149 13.71 17.28 2.55
CA SER A 149 14.21 18.57 3.06
C SER A 149 15.02 19.42 2.08
N ASP A 150 15.44 18.87 0.94
CA ASP A 150 16.20 19.61 -0.08
C ASP A 150 15.33 20.38 -1.08
N GLY A 151 14.01 20.47 -0.82
CA GLY A 151 13.07 21.25 -1.61
C GLY A 151 12.41 20.47 -2.75
N ARG A 152 12.66 19.16 -2.88
CA ARG A 152 11.92 18.31 -3.82
C ARG A 152 10.43 18.24 -3.43
N GLU A 153 9.55 18.30 -4.42
CA GLU A 153 8.10 18.22 -4.17
C GLU A 153 7.63 16.79 -3.85
N TYR A 154 8.32 15.80 -4.43
CA TYR A 154 7.99 14.38 -4.37
C TYR A 154 9.25 13.55 -4.19
N ILE A 155 9.08 12.28 -3.81
CA ILE A 155 10.18 11.37 -3.45
C ILE A 155 11.22 11.25 -4.57
N ALA A 156 10.76 11.09 -5.81
CA ALA A 156 11.61 10.99 -7.00
C ALA A 156 11.81 12.33 -7.73
N GLY A 157 11.56 13.46 -7.05
CA GLY A 157 11.52 14.80 -7.65
C GLY A 157 10.20 15.12 -8.36
N THR A 158 9.62 14.15 -9.07
CA THR A 158 8.26 14.20 -9.63
C THR A 158 7.37 13.13 -9.01
N TYR A 159 6.05 13.33 -9.04
CA TYR A 159 5.10 12.38 -8.47
C TYR A 159 5.20 11.02 -9.15
N SER A 160 5.42 9.98 -8.35
CA SER A 160 5.80 8.66 -8.84
C SER A 160 5.11 7.53 -8.07
N ILE A 161 5.32 6.30 -8.55
CA ILE A 161 4.91 5.09 -7.83
C ILE A 161 5.54 4.97 -6.44
N ALA A 162 6.69 5.61 -6.18
CA ALA A 162 7.25 5.66 -4.83
C ALA A 162 6.35 6.46 -3.87
N ASP A 163 5.80 7.59 -4.34
CA ASP A 163 4.88 8.40 -3.56
C ASP A 163 3.57 7.66 -3.30
N MET A 164 2.99 7.03 -4.33
CA MET A 164 1.79 6.20 -4.23
C MET A 164 1.97 5.01 -3.28
N ALA A 165 3.19 4.45 -3.22
CA ALA A 165 3.52 3.36 -2.32
C ALA A 165 3.64 3.82 -0.86
N CYS A 166 4.24 4.99 -0.61
CA CYS A 166 4.49 5.51 0.73
C CYS A 166 3.24 6.13 1.36
N TYR A 167 2.50 6.95 0.60
CA TYR A 167 1.43 7.80 1.13
C TYR A 167 0.38 7.03 1.95
N PRO A 168 -0.19 5.90 1.47
CA PRO A 168 -1.20 5.17 2.24
C PRO A 168 -0.71 4.62 3.58
N TRP A 169 0.61 4.43 3.73
CA TRP A 169 1.22 3.99 4.99
C TRP A 169 1.48 5.14 5.96
N ILE A 170 1.44 6.39 5.51
CA ILE A 170 1.54 7.60 6.35
C ILE A 170 0.16 8.11 6.78
N VAL A 171 -0.89 7.86 6.00
CA VAL A 171 -2.28 8.28 6.34
C VAL A 171 -2.68 7.94 7.79
N PRO A 172 -2.47 6.72 8.32
CA PRO A 172 -2.82 6.40 9.69
C PRO A 172 -1.73 6.80 10.73
N HIS A 173 -0.98 7.88 10.51
CA HIS A 173 0.11 8.34 11.38
C HIS A 173 -0.28 8.47 12.87
N GLU A 174 -1.48 8.99 13.18
CA GLU A 174 -1.96 9.09 14.56
C GLU A 174 -2.10 7.71 15.22
N ARG A 175 -2.66 6.73 14.48
CA ARG A 175 -2.76 5.33 14.93
C ARG A 175 -1.40 4.66 15.07
N GLN A 176 -0.37 5.21 14.42
CA GLN A 176 1.02 4.80 14.55
C GLN A 176 1.76 5.54 15.67
N ARG A 177 1.06 6.41 16.43
CA ARG A 177 1.61 7.28 17.47
C ARG A 177 2.71 8.21 16.97
N GLN A 178 2.56 8.69 15.73
CA GLN A 178 3.43 9.70 15.14
C GLN A 178 2.71 11.05 15.08
N ASN A 179 3.45 12.13 15.28
CA ASN A 179 2.96 13.50 15.10
C ASN A 179 3.62 14.09 13.86
N LEU A 180 2.84 14.38 12.81
CA LEU A 180 3.41 14.92 11.56
C LEU A 180 4.05 16.30 11.74
N ASN A 181 3.71 17.06 12.79
CA ASN A 181 4.34 18.35 13.07
C ASN A 181 5.84 18.20 13.44
N ASP A 182 6.28 17.01 13.83
CA ASP A 182 7.70 16.71 14.09
C ASP A 182 8.49 16.51 12.77
N PHE A 183 7.80 16.43 11.63
CA PHE A 183 8.33 16.12 10.30
C PHE A 183 7.78 17.11 9.25
N PRO A 184 8.23 18.38 9.24
CA PRO A 184 7.59 19.45 8.48
C PRO A 184 7.61 19.24 6.96
N HIS A 185 8.65 18.61 6.39
CA HIS A 185 8.74 18.34 4.96
C HIS A 185 7.86 17.15 4.56
N LEU A 186 7.80 16.12 5.42
CA LEU A 186 6.85 15.02 5.26
C LEU A 186 5.41 15.50 5.35
N ALA A 187 5.08 16.40 6.29
CA ALA A 187 3.74 16.97 6.44
C ALA A 187 3.32 17.75 5.19
N GLN A 188 4.20 18.57 4.62
CA GLN A 188 3.92 19.27 3.36
C GLN A 188 3.71 18.33 2.17
N TRP A 189 4.55 17.29 2.05
CA TRP A 189 4.40 16.24 1.04
C TRP A 189 3.08 15.47 1.21
N PHE A 190 2.70 15.18 2.46
CA PHE A 190 1.47 14.48 2.80
C PHE A 190 0.24 15.27 2.35
N GLU A 191 0.18 16.56 2.71
CA GLU A 191 -0.93 17.44 2.32
C GLU A 191 -1.02 17.61 0.80
N ARG A 192 0.12 17.79 0.12
CA ARG A 192 0.18 17.88 -1.35
C ARG A 192 -0.44 16.65 -2.02
N ILE A 193 -0.18 15.44 -1.52
CA ILE A 193 -0.76 14.22 -2.07
C ILE A 193 -2.24 14.08 -1.69
N ARG A 194 -2.61 14.41 -0.44
CA ARG A 194 -3.99 14.36 0.06
C ARG A 194 -4.95 15.16 -0.82
N GLU A 195 -4.50 16.31 -1.32
CA GLU A 195 -5.31 17.22 -2.13
C GLU A 195 -5.42 16.81 -3.60
N ARG A 196 -4.66 15.80 -4.07
CA ARG A 196 -4.72 15.37 -5.47
C ARG A 196 -6.12 14.80 -5.79
N PRO A 197 -6.78 15.23 -6.87
CA PRO A 197 -8.13 14.76 -7.20
C PRO A 197 -8.25 13.24 -7.34
N ALA A 198 -7.22 12.58 -7.89
CA ALA A 198 -7.18 11.12 -7.99
C ALA A 198 -7.00 10.44 -6.64
N THR A 199 -6.28 11.06 -5.70
CA THR A 199 -6.16 10.56 -4.32
C THR A 199 -7.52 10.64 -3.63
N VAL A 200 -8.22 11.77 -3.74
CA VAL A 200 -9.59 11.91 -3.20
C VAL A 200 -10.51 10.82 -3.75
N ARG A 201 -10.58 10.63 -5.08
CA ARG A 201 -11.39 9.57 -5.69
C ARG A 201 -11.01 8.17 -5.21
N ALA A 202 -9.72 7.88 -5.05
CA ALA A 202 -9.24 6.59 -4.57
C ALA A 202 -9.67 6.29 -3.12
N TYR A 203 -9.76 7.31 -2.26
CA TYR A 203 -10.23 7.16 -0.88
C TYR A 203 -11.76 7.18 -0.75
N ASP A 204 -12.48 7.82 -1.67
CA ASP A 204 -13.95 7.76 -1.72
C ASP A 204 -14.48 6.33 -1.97
N LEU A 205 -13.68 5.46 -2.59
CA LEU A 205 -14.02 4.04 -2.78
C LEU A 205 -14.25 3.29 -1.46
N VAL A 206 -13.60 3.72 -0.37
CA VAL A 206 -13.72 3.08 0.95
C VAL A 206 -15.18 3.00 1.37
N GLN A 207 -15.91 4.11 1.19
CA GLN A 207 -17.31 4.23 1.61
C GLN A 207 -18.25 3.27 0.86
N ARG A 208 -17.83 2.78 -0.32
CA ARG A 208 -18.62 1.86 -1.16
C ARG A 208 -18.29 0.40 -0.89
N ILE A 209 -17.10 0.11 -0.36
CA ILE A 209 -16.56 -1.24 -0.26
C ILE A 209 -16.60 -1.76 1.17
N ASN A 210 -16.29 -0.91 2.15
CA ASN A 210 -16.24 -1.30 3.55
C ASN A 210 -17.04 -0.32 4.41
N THR A 211 -18.27 -0.69 4.71
CA THR A 211 -19.24 0.13 5.47
C THR A 211 -19.34 -0.24 6.95
N ALA A 212 -18.51 -1.18 7.43
CA ALA A 212 -18.55 -1.72 8.79
C ALA A 212 -17.17 -1.61 9.49
N PRO A 213 -17.10 -1.83 10.82
CA PRO A 213 -15.83 -1.80 11.55
C PRO A 213 -14.80 -2.75 10.92
N THR A 214 -13.59 -2.26 10.67
CA THR A 214 -12.61 -2.92 9.79
C THR A 214 -12.02 -4.20 10.38
N VAL A 215 -11.98 -4.34 11.71
CA VAL A 215 -11.35 -5.48 12.42
C VAL A 215 -12.13 -5.81 13.70
N ASP A 216 -13.03 -6.78 13.65
CA ASP A 216 -13.66 -7.39 14.83
C ASP A 216 -12.87 -8.61 15.35
N GLU A 217 -13.33 -9.26 16.43
CA GLU A 217 -12.63 -10.40 17.03
C GLU A 217 -12.48 -11.59 16.07
N ASP A 218 -13.45 -11.83 15.21
CA ASP A 218 -13.35 -12.90 14.21
C ASP A 218 -12.35 -12.52 13.10
N ALA A 219 -12.33 -11.26 12.69
CA ALA A 219 -11.30 -10.76 11.77
C ALA A 219 -9.90 -10.86 12.37
N LYS A 220 -9.71 -10.62 13.67
CA LYS A 220 -8.40 -10.81 14.33
C LYS A 220 -7.89 -12.24 14.22
N LYS A 221 -8.76 -13.24 14.48
CA LYS A 221 -8.40 -14.67 14.36
C LYS A 221 -7.94 -15.01 12.95
N VAL A 222 -8.65 -14.49 11.94
CA VAL A 222 -8.32 -14.70 10.52
C VAL A 222 -7.01 -14.00 10.13
N LEU A 223 -6.84 -12.73 10.51
CA LEU A 223 -5.71 -11.90 10.07
C LEU A 223 -4.40 -12.27 10.77
N PHE A 224 -4.44 -12.61 12.06
CA PHE A 224 -3.25 -12.81 12.89
C PHE A 224 -3.00 -14.26 13.32
N GLY A 225 -3.92 -15.18 13.03
CA GLY A 225 -3.78 -16.62 13.32
C GLY A 225 -3.20 -17.45 12.17
N GLN A 226 -2.49 -16.82 11.23
CA GLN A 226 -1.96 -17.50 10.03
C GLN A 226 -0.56 -18.06 10.28
N ASP A 227 -0.29 -19.24 9.71
CA ASP A 227 1.01 -19.88 9.73
C ASP A 227 1.26 -20.67 8.43
N ALA A 228 2.28 -21.54 8.42
CA ALA A 228 2.61 -22.37 7.27
C ALA A 228 1.47 -23.33 6.83
N SER A 229 0.53 -23.67 7.72
CA SER A 229 -0.62 -24.52 7.38
C SER A 229 -1.63 -23.79 6.51
N THR A 230 -1.74 -22.46 6.63
CA THR A 230 -2.64 -21.64 5.83
C THR A 230 -2.26 -21.62 4.34
N VAL A 231 -0.96 -21.73 4.04
CA VAL A 231 -0.43 -21.75 2.66
C VAL A 231 -0.56 -23.13 2.01
N ARG A 232 -0.73 -24.19 2.79
CA ARG A 232 -0.82 -25.59 2.30
C ARG A 232 -2.24 -26.04 1.97
N ARG A 233 -3.26 -25.22 2.26
CA ARG A 233 -4.67 -25.48 1.93
C ARG A 233 -4.94 -25.13 0.47
#